data_AF-A0A8T6WR87-F1
#
_entry.id   AF-A0A8T6WR87-F1
#
_cell.length_a   1.000
_cell.length_b   1.000
_cell.length_c   1.000
_cell.angle_alpha   90.00
_cell.angle_beta   90.00
_cell.angle_gamma   90.00
#
_symmetry.space_group_name_H-M   'P 1'
#
loop_
_entity.id
_entity.type
_entity.pdbx_description
1 polymer ?
#
loop_
_entity_poly.entity_id
_entity_poly.type
_entity_poly.pdbx_seq_one_letter_code
_entity_poly.pdbx_strand_id
1 'polypeptide(L)' 'EEGRPARKIVELAENECFDLIVIGRRGYGLVDRLIIGSVSSEVVRTSSKPVLVVE' A
#
# COMPACT_ATOMS: atom_id res chain seq x y z
N GLU A 1 10.22 4.51 11.98
CA GLU A 1 8.98 5.19 12.40
C GLU A 1 8.06 4.15 13.02
N GLU A 2 7.52 4.41 14.21
CA GLU A 2 6.46 3.60 14.83
C GLU A 2 5.10 4.18 14.42
N GLY A 3 4.16 3.34 13.96
CA GLY A 3 2.83 3.79 13.51
C GLY A 3 2.07 2.76 12.67
N ARG A 4 0.93 3.17 12.08
CA ARG A 4 0.16 2.38 11.10
C ARG A 4 0.61 2.76 9.68
N PRO A 5 1.46 1.97 9.00
CA PRO A 5 2.11 2.39 7.75
C PRO A 5 1.12 2.79 6.66
N ALA A 6 0.05 2.02 6.48
CA ALA A 6 -0.96 2.29 5.47
C ALA A 6 -1.61 3.67 5.64
N ARG A 7 -1.95 4.04 6.87
CA ARG A 7 -2.52 5.35 7.18
C ARG A 7 -1.56 6.48 6.80
N LYS A 8 -0.28 6.34 7.15
CA LYS A 8 0.72 7.38 6.86
C LYS A 8 0.96 7.54 5.35
N ILE A 9 0.99 6.43 4.62
CA ILE A 9 1.11 6.43 3.15
C ILE A 9 -0.07 7.18 2.52
N VAL A 10 -1.30 6.89 2.94
CA VAL A 10 -2.49 7.57 2.40
C VAL A 10 -2.50 9.06 2.76
N GLU A 11 -2.22 9.42 4.02
CA GLU A 11 -2.18 10.82 4.45
C GLU A 11 -1.13 11.62 3.66
N LEU A 12 0.06 11.07 3.40
CA LEU A 12 1.08 11.74 2.58
C LEU A 12 0.63 11.87 1.13
N ALA A 13 0.12 10.79 0.53
CA ALA A 13 -0.37 10.78 -0.85
C ALA A 13 -1.46 11.84 -1.09
N GLU A 14 -2.34 12.04 -0.12
CA GLU A 14 -3.43 13.00 -0.18
C GLU A 14 -2.98 14.43 0.07
N ASN A 15 -2.18 14.67 1.11
CA ASN A 15 -1.77 16.02 1.50
C ASN A 15 -0.74 16.65 0.57
N GLU A 16 0.10 15.84 -0.06
CA GLU A 16 1.17 16.31 -0.94
C GLU A 16 0.81 16.22 -2.44
N CYS A 17 -0.48 16.03 -2.75
CA CYS A 17 -0.99 16.02 -4.11
C CYS A 17 -0.32 15.00 -5.05
N PHE A 18 0.07 13.83 -4.54
CA PHE A 18 0.58 12.76 -5.40
C PHE A 18 -0.52 12.20 -6.31
N ASP A 19 -0.13 11.78 -7.52
CA ASP A 19 -1.04 11.24 -8.53
C ASP A 19 -1.17 9.71 -8.48
N LEU A 20 -0.19 9.01 -7.87
CA LEU A 20 -0.12 7.55 -7.83
C LEU A 20 0.66 7.07 -6.60
N ILE A 21 0.14 6.03 -5.95
CA ILE A 21 0.87 5.26 -4.94
C ILE A 21 1.37 3.97 -5.58
N VAL A 22 2.68 3.72 -5.52
CA VAL A 22 3.28 2.44 -5.94
C VAL A 22 3.71 1.67 -4.71
N ILE A 23 3.19 0.45 -4.53
CA ILE A 23 3.52 -0.40 -3.39
C ILE A 23 3.88 -1.80 -3.84
N GLY A 24 4.99 -2.33 -3.32
CA GLY A 24 5.38 -3.72 -3.53
C GLY A 24 4.52 -4.67 -2.70
N ARG A 25 4.20 -5.84 -3.23
CA ARG A 25 3.85 -6.99 -2.39
C ARG A 25 5.13 -7.69 -1.98
N ARG A 26 5.33 -7.95 -0.68
CA ARG A 26 6.45 -8.78 -0.22
C ARG A 26 5.90 -10.03 0.43
N GLY A 27 6.22 -11.18 -0.16
CA GLY A 27 5.82 -12.49 0.31
C GLY A 27 7.02 -13.43 0.48
N TYR A 28 7.08 -14.12 1.61
CA TYR A 28 8.04 -15.19 1.89
C TYR A 28 7.35 -16.56 1.93
N GLY A 29 7.37 -17.31 0.81
CA GLY A 29 6.87 -18.70 0.75
C GLY A 29 5.90 -19.02 -0.39
N LEU A 30 5.42 -20.27 -0.42
CA LEU A 30 4.52 -20.81 -1.47
C LEU A 30 3.10 -20.22 -1.43
N VAL A 31 2.71 -19.59 -0.31
CA VAL A 31 1.35 -19.04 -0.09
C VAL A 31 1.21 -17.62 -0.65
N ASP A 32 2.32 -16.98 -1.04
CA ASP A 32 2.41 -15.54 -1.31
C ASP A 32 2.00 -15.09 -2.70
N ARG A 33 1.75 -16.01 -3.64
CA ARG A 33 1.30 -15.60 -4.98
C ARG A 33 -0.10 -15.02 -4.99
N LEU A 34 -0.90 -15.28 -3.95
CA LEU A 34 -2.31 -14.88 -3.89
C LEU A 34 -2.60 -13.77 -2.87
N ILE A 35 -1.61 -13.34 -2.08
CA ILE A 35 -1.83 -12.42 -0.95
C ILE A 35 -1.12 -11.09 -1.21
N ILE A 36 -1.89 -10.00 -1.27
CA ILE A 36 -1.42 -8.62 -1.49
C ILE A 36 -0.63 -8.07 -0.29
N GLY A 37 -0.74 -8.68 0.90
CA GLY A 37 -0.15 -8.21 2.16
C GLY A 37 -1.10 -7.25 2.90
N SER A 38 -1.03 -7.23 4.24
CA SER A 38 -1.97 -6.46 5.08
C SER A 38 -1.86 -4.94 4.85
N VAL A 39 -0.63 -4.42 4.74
CA VAL A 39 -0.39 -2.98 4.50
C VAL A 39 -0.88 -2.57 3.11
N SER A 40 -0.46 -3.29 2.07
CA SER A 40 -0.86 -2.98 0.69
C SER A 40 -2.38 -3.11 0.50
N SER A 41 -3.01 -4.10 1.15
CA SER A 41 -4.48 -4.26 1.15
C SER A 41 -5.18 -3.07 1.84
N GLU A 42 -4.65 -2.60 2.97
CA GLU A 42 -5.20 -1.43 3.66
C GLU A 42 -5.05 -0.18 2.79
N VAL A 43 -3.87 0.08 2.20
CA VAL A 43 -3.64 1.22 1.29
C VAL A 43 -4.60 1.21 0.10
N VAL A 44 -4.75 0.07 -0.58
CA VAL A 44 -5.69 -0.07 -1.72
C VAL A 44 -7.13 0.20 -1.31
N ARG A 45 -7.54 -0.19 -0.11
CA ARG A 45 -8.91 0.01 0.39
C ARG A 45 -9.19 1.42 0.87
N THR A 46 -8.19 2.14 1.37
CA THR A 46 -8.40 3.43 2.05
C THR A 46 -7.93 4.64 1.26
N SER A 47 -7.10 4.46 0.22
CA SER A 47 -6.59 5.59 -0.55
C SER A 47 -7.64 6.16 -1.49
N SER A 48 -7.73 7.49 -1.55
CA SER A 48 -8.43 8.21 -2.62
C SER A 48 -7.62 8.35 -3.91
N LYS A 49 -6.33 7.99 -3.88
CA LYS A 49 -5.42 8.04 -5.03
C LYS A 49 -5.34 6.68 -5.73
N PRO A 50 -5.06 6.64 -7.04
CA PRO A 50 -4.72 5.41 -7.73
C PRO A 50 -3.59 4.66 -7.01
N VAL A 51 -3.71 3.33 -6.91
CA VAL A 51 -2.70 2.46 -6.28
C VAL A 51 -2.27 1.38 -7.27
N LEU A 52 -0.97 1.32 -7.56
CA LEU A 52 -0.33 0.28 -8.35
C LEU A 52 0.40 -0.69 -7.43
N VAL A 53 -0.01 -1.95 -7.45
CA VAL A 53 0.66 -3.03 -6.72
C VAL A 53 1.62 -3.75 -7.66
N VAL A 54 2.88 -3.86 -7.27
CA VAL A 54 3.95 -4.51 -8.06
C VAL A 54 4.57 -5.69 -7.33
N GLU A 55 5.11 -6.64 -8.10
CA GLU A 55 5.85 -7.82 -7.60
C GLU A 55 7.36 -7.64 -7.69
#